data_AF-A0A6G3WJR1-F1
#
_entry.id   AF-A0A6G3WJR1-F1
#
_cell.length_a   1.000
_cell.length_b   1.000
_cell.length_c   1.000
_cell.angle_alpha   90.00
_cell.angle_beta   90.00
_cell.angle_gamma   90.00
#
_symmetry.space_group_name_H-M   'P 1'
#
loop_
_entity.id
_entity.type
_entity.pdbx_description
1 polymer ?
#
loop_
_entity_poly.entity_id
_entity_poly.type
_entity_poly.pdbx_seq_one_letter_code
_entity_poly.pdbx_strand_id
1 'polypeptide(L)'
;EKTFFGHPRGLATLFMTEMWERFSYYGMRALLPLYLIAPGGLDMNPATATAIYSVYLSLVYLLAMPGGWFGDRVWGPRKTVAIAGGII
;
A
#
# COMPACT_ATOMS: atom_id res chain seq x y z
N GLU A 1 29.75 15.23 7.12
CA GLU A 1 28.38 15.48 6.62
C GLU A 1 27.47 14.38 7.12
N LYS A 2 26.23 14.68 7.50
CA LYS A 2 25.34 13.63 7.97
C LYS A 2 24.79 12.92 6.72
N THR A 3 25.16 11.68 6.47
CA THR A 3 24.75 10.88 5.31
C THR A 3 23.98 9.64 5.79
N PHE A 4 23.18 9.03 4.92
CA PHE A 4 22.51 7.75 5.21
C PHE A 4 23.13 6.68 4.31
N PHE A 5 23.97 5.80 4.87
CA PHE A 5 24.76 4.82 4.10
C PHE A 5 25.51 5.43 2.89
N GLY A 6 25.99 6.67 3.00
CA GLY A 6 26.65 7.39 1.89
C GLY A 6 25.71 8.15 0.95
N HIS A 7 24.39 8.09 1.16
CA HIS A 7 23.39 8.80 0.37
C HIS A 7 22.85 10.07 1.04
N PRO A 8 22.15 10.95 0.29
CA PRO A 8 21.47 12.11 0.84
C PRO A 8 20.47 11.73 1.94
N ARG A 9 20.40 12.55 2.99
CA ARG A 9 19.60 12.27 4.20
C ARG A 9 18.11 12.10 3.93
N GLY A 10 17.59 12.75 2.89
CA GLY A 10 16.20 12.60 2.47
C GLY A 10 15.85 11.17 2.07
N LEU A 11 16.84 10.38 1.62
CA LEU A 11 16.64 8.97 1.31
C LEU A 11 16.24 8.16 2.55
N ALA A 12 16.76 8.49 3.73
CA ALA A 12 16.39 7.78 4.95
C ALA A 12 14.88 7.88 5.24
N THR A 13 14.29 9.06 5.02
CA THR A 13 12.85 9.28 5.20
C THR A 13 12.05 8.53 4.15
N LEU A 14 12.43 8.64 2.87
CA LEU A 14 11.75 7.91 1.79
C LEU A 14 11.84 6.39 1.98
N PHE A 15 13.00 5.90 2.40
CA PHE A 15 13.21 4.48 2.70
C PHE A 15 12.29 4.00 3.81
N MET A 16 12.22 4.72 4.94
CA MET A 16 11.35 4.33 6.04
C MET A 16 9.88 4.40 5.64
N THR A 17 9.46 5.43 4.91
CA THR A 17 8.08 5.55 4.41
C THR A 17 7.71 4.37 3.51
N GLU A 18 8.55 4.02 2.53
CA GLU A 18 8.28 2.90 1.63
C GLU A 18 8.34 1.55 2.37
N MET A 19 9.27 1.39 3.30
CA MET A 19 9.39 0.16 4.10
C MET A 19 8.13 -0.11 4.90
N TRP A 20 7.56 0.91 5.57
CA TRP A 20 6.34 0.77 6.35
C TRP A 20 5.10 0.54 5.47
N GLU A 21 5.01 1.21 4.32
CA GLU A 21 3.93 0.96 3.36
C GLU A 21 3.98 -0.48 2.83
N ARG A 22 5.17 -0.98 2.49
CA ARG A 22 5.32 -2.36 1.99
C ARG A 22 5.01 -3.36 3.09
N PHE A 23 5.44 -3.10 4.32
CA PHE A 23 5.14 -3.95 5.47
C PHE A 23 3.63 -4.09 5.70
N SER A 24 2.89 -2.99 5.75
CA SER A 24 1.43 -3.02 5.95
C SER A 24 0.72 -3.67 4.78
N TYR A 25 1.14 -3.37 3.54
CA TYR A 25 0.54 -3.95 2.32
C TYR A 25 0.71 -5.47 2.25
N TYR A 26 1.93 -5.98 2.44
CA TYR A 26 2.19 -7.42 2.40
C TYR A 26 1.62 -8.14 3.62
N GLY A 27 1.62 -7.51 4.80
CA GLY A 27 0.96 -8.04 5.99
C GLY A 27 -0.53 -8.25 5.78
N MET A 28 -1.23 -7.24 5.23
CA MET A 28 -2.64 -7.35 4.89
C MET A 28 -2.86 -8.41 3.81
N ARG A 29 -2.07 -8.44 2.72
CA ARG A 29 -2.21 -9.47 1.66
C ARG A 29 -2.07 -10.90 2.18
N ALA A 30 -1.19 -11.13 3.17
CA ALA A 30 -0.98 -12.45 3.74
C ALA A 30 -2.15 -12.92 4.61
N LEU A 31 -2.78 -12.00 5.35
CA LEU A 31 -3.83 -12.32 6.32
C LEU A 31 -5.24 -12.22 5.76
N LEU A 32 -5.49 -11.30 4.82
CA LEU A 32 -6.82 -11.03 4.26
C LEU A 32 -7.51 -12.30 3.71
N PRO A 33 -6.93 -13.10 2.81
CA PRO A 33 -7.62 -14.28 2.27
C PRO A 33 -7.88 -15.34 3.35
N LEU A 34 -7.00 -15.47 4.35
CA LEU A 34 -7.20 -16.36 5.49
C LEU A 34 -8.39 -15.89 6.34
N TYR A 35 -8.50 -14.59 6.59
CA TYR A 35 -9.62 -14.00 7.32
C TYR A 35 -10.95 -14.13 6.58
N LEU A 36 -10.96 -13.99 5.25
CA LEU A 36 -12.17 -14.13 4.45
C LEU A 36 -12.77 -15.54 4.55
N ILE A 37 -11.93 -16.58 4.59
CA ILE A 37 -12.35 -17.99 4.59
C ILE A 37 -12.53 -18.54 6.01
N ALA A 38 -11.86 -17.97 7.00
CA ALA A 38 -11.88 -18.50 8.37
C ALA A 38 -13.31 -18.47 8.97
N PRO A 39 -13.72 -19.55 9.66
CA PRO A 39 -15.03 -19.61 10.35
C PRO A 39 -15.20 -18.56 11.46
N GLY A 40 -14.09 -18.07 12.04
CA GLY A 40 -14.07 -16.96 13.00
C GLY A 40 -13.86 -15.58 12.37
N GLY A 41 -13.82 -15.51 11.04
CA GLY A 41 -13.70 -14.29 10.25
C GLY A 41 -15.00 -14.00 9.52
N LEU A 42 -14.94 -13.93 8.19
CA LEU A 42 -16.13 -13.68 7.34
C LEU A 42 -16.79 -14.96 6.79
N ASP A 43 -16.22 -16.13 7.05
CA ASP A 43 -16.74 -17.46 6.68
C ASP A 43 -17.26 -17.53 5.22
N MET A 44 -16.53 -16.89 4.31
CA MET A 44 -16.89 -16.83 2.90
C MET A 44 -16.45 -18.09 2.16
N ASN A 45 -17.17 -18.42 1.09
CA ASN A 45 -16.75 -19.44 0.15
C ASN A 45 -15.36 -19.09 -0.43
N PRO A 46 -14.38 -20.04 -0.45
CA PRO A 46 -13.05 -19.82 -1.00
C PRO A 46 -13.01 -19.22 -2.41
N ALA A 47 -13.96 -19.58 -3.27
CA ALA A 47 -14.06 -19.01 -4.62
C ALA A 47 -14.36 -17.50 -4.59
N THR A 48 -15.28 -17.08 -3.72
CA THR A 48 -15.65 -15.68 -3.54
C THR A 48 -14.52 -14.89 -2.87
N ALA A 49 -13.87 -15.47 -1.85
CA ALA A 49 -12.72 -14.86 -1.19
C ALA A 49 -11.56 -14.60 -2.16
N THR A 50 -11.28 -15.57 -3.04
CA THR A 50 -10.24 -15.44 -4.08
C THR A 50 -10.61 -14.34 -5.08
N ALA A 51 -11.88 -14.28 -5.51
CA ALA A 51 -12.35 -13.23 -6.43
C ALA A 51 -12.21 -11.83 -5.81
N ILE A 52 -12.60 -11.65 -4.54
CA ILE A 52 -12.44 -10.38 -3.82
C ILE A 52 -10.97 -9.99 -3.74
N TYR A 53 -10.10 -10.93 -3.37
CA TYR A 53 -8.66 -10.70 -3.29
C TYR A 53 -8.07 -10.27 -4.64
N SER A 54 -8.41 -10.98 -5.74
CA SER A 54 -7.92 -10.66 -7.08
C SER A 54 -8.43 -9.30 -7.59
N VAL A 55 -9.69 -8.96 -7.33
CA VAL A 55 -10.25 -7.64 -7.67
C VAL A 55 -9.54 -6.55 -6.86
N TYR A 56 -9.30 -6.77 -5.57
CA TYR A 56 -8.54 -5.83 -4.74
C TYR A 56 -7.14 -5.58 -5.32
N LEU A 57 -6.38 -6.63 -5.69
CA LEU A 57 -5.06 -6.45 -6.30
C LEU A 57 -5.14 -5.64 -7.59
N SER A 58 -6.12 -5.94 -8.44
CA SER A 58 -6.32 -5.27 -9.72
C SER A 58 -6.64 -3.79 -9.54
N LEU A 59 -7.48 -3.46 -8.56
CA LEU A 59 -7.83 -2.08 -8.23
C LEU A 59 -6.63 -1.29 -7.71
N VAL A 60 -5.76 -1.89 -6.90
CA VAL A 60 -4.53 -1.21 -6.43
C VAL A 60 -3.67 -0.77 -7.62
N TYR A 61 -3.47 -1.64 -8.61
CA TYR A 61 -2.72 -1.28 -9.82
C TYR A 61 -3.46 -0.29 -10.71
N LEU A 62 -4.79 -0.45 -10.85
CA LEU A 62 -5.61 0.45 -11.66
C LEU A 62 -5.62 1.87 -11.10
N LEU A 63 -5.74 2.01 -9.78
CA LEU A 63 -5.79 3.30 -9.09
C LEU A 63 -4.42 3.99 -8.98
N ALA A 64 -3.32 3.26 -9.21
CA ALA A 64 -1.98 3.86 -9.25
C ALA A 64 -1.85 4.91 -10.37
N MET A 65 -2.46 4.66 -11.54
CA MET A 65 -2.42 5.60 -12.68
C MET A 65 -3.10 6.95 -12.38
N PRO A 66 -4.38 7.01 -11.98
CA PRO A 66 -5.01 8.28 -11.62
C PRO A 66 -4.38 8.90 -10.36
N GLY A 67 -3.89 8.09 -9.42
CA GLY A 67 -3.17 8.58 -8.23
C GLY A 67 -1.87 9.32 -8.58
N GLY A 68 -1.09 8.78 -9.53
CA GLY A 68 0.12 9.44 -10.04
C GLY A 68 -0.21 10.75 -10.75
N TRP A 69 -1.18 10.73 -11.67
CA TRP A 69 -1.64 11.95 -12.35
C TRP A 69 -2.10 13.03 -11.37
N PHE A 70 -2.81 12.64 -10.32
CA PHE A 70 -3.30 13.55 -9.28
C PHE A 70 -2.16 14.13 -8.44
N GLY A 71 -1.17 13.29 -8.11
CA GLY A 71 0.05 13.71 -7.43
C GLY A 71 0.88 14.71 -8.25
N ASP A 72 0.90 14.56 -9.57
CA ASP A 72 1.66 15.44 -10.46
C ASP A 72 0.96 16.78 -10.71
N ARG A 73 -0.37 16.80 -10.81
CA ARG A 73 -1.11 17.98 -11.27
C ARG A 73 -1.93 18.73 -10.24
N VAL A 74 -2.32 18.10 -9.12
CA VAL A 74 -3.28 18.71 -8.19
C VAL A 74 -2.63 19.06 -6.85
N TRP A 75 -2.05 18.09 -6.15
CA TRP A 75 -1.53 18.30 -4.79
C TRP A 75 0.00 18.37 -4.69
N GLY A 76 0.70 17.94 -5.73
CA GLY A 76 2.15 17.73 -5.70
C GLY A 76 2.51 16.42 -4.98
N PRO A 77 3.70 15.85 -5.27
CA PRO A 77 4.07 14.52 -4.81
C PRO A 77 4.20 14.41 -3.28
N ARG A 78 4.72 15.45 -2.61
CA ARG A 78 4.93 15.43 -1.15
C ARG A 78 3.63 15.36 -0.35
N LYS A 79 2.64 16.19 -0.70
CA LYS A 79 1.34 16.19 -0.01
C LYS A 79 0.56 14.92 -0.29
N THR A 80 0.63 14.43 -1.53
CA THR A 80 -0.04 13.19 -1.95
C THR A 80 0.48 12.00 -1.14
N VAL A 81 1.81 11.84 -1.03
CA VAL A 81 2.41 10.76 -0.24
C VAL A 81 2.13 10.93 1.26
N ALA A 82 2.17 12.16 1.80
CA ALA A 82 1.92 12.39 3.22
C ALA A 82 0.46 12.06 3.62
N ILE A 83 -0.51 12.40 2.77
CA ILE A 83 -1.92 12.08 3.02
C ILE A 83 -2.16 10.58 2.80
N ALA A 84 -1.69 10.02 1.68
CA ALA A 84 -1.88 8.60 1.38
C ALA A 84 -1.23 7.70 2.43
N GLY A 85 0.00 8.01 2.84
CA GLY A 85 0.71 7.28 3.88
C GLY A 85 0.15 7.48 5.29
N GLY A 86 -0.76 8.44 5.51
CA GLY A 86 -1.51 8.57 6.77
C GLY A 86 -2.83 7.80 6.79
N ILE A 87 -3.30 7.31 5.63
CA ILE A 87 -4.52 6.50 5.51
C ILE A 87 -4.21 5.00 5.69
N ILE A 88 -3.02 4.58 5.26
CA ILE A 88 -2.50 3.21 5.40
C ILE A 88 -1.93 3.03 6.80
#